data_AF-A0A6N8G7X1-F1
#
_entry.id   AF-A0A6N8G7X1-F1
#
_cell.length_a   1.000
_cell.length_b   1.000
_cell.length_c   1.000
_cell.angle_alpha   90.00
_cell.angle_beta   90.00
_cell.angle_gamma   90.00
#
_symmetry.space_group_name_H-M   'P 1'
#
loop_
_entity.id
_entity.type
_entity.pdbx_description
1 polymer ?
#
loop_
_entity_poly.entity_id
_entity_poly.type
_entity_poly.pdbx_seq_one_letter_code
_entity_poly.pdbx_strand_id
1 'polypeptide(L)'
;MTRRRLRSFAAGLLIANSAPHLATAASGRRHLTPLAGRDSGPVANGVWAGINLAAGVLLLRSRHRESPARWDGDLVAFEAGYLAFALWMAGSEAALRVNWEAAGPQ
;
A
#
# COMPACT_ATOMS: atom_id res chain seq x y z
N MET A 1 -18.17 11.34 6.80
CA MET A 1 -16.76 11.51 6.36
C MET A 1 -16.73 12.40 5.12
N THR A 2 -15.87 13.42 5.04
CA THR A 2 -15.84 14.33 3.88
C THR A 2 -15.11 13.68 2.69
N ARG A 3 -15.40 14.11 1.45
CA ARG A 3 -14.65 13.66 0.25
C ARG A 3 -13.14 13.84 0.41
N ARG A 4 -12.75 14.93 1.07
CA ARG A 4 -11.35 15.23 1.41
C ARG A 4 -10.75 14.11 2.27
N ARG A 5 -11.35 13.79 3.43
CA ARG A 5 -10.89 12.72 4.32
C ARG A 5 -10.88 11.35 3.66
N LEU A 6 -11.86 11.06 2.80
CA LEU A 6 -11.87 9.80 2.03
C LEU A 6 -10.66 9.68 1.10
N ARG A 7 -10.28 10.78 0.43
CA ARG A 7 -9.07 10.81 -0.41
C ARG A 7 -7.79 10.68 0.41
N SER A 8 -7.71 11.30 1.59
CA SER A 8 -6.58 11.11 2.53
C SER A 8 -6.45 9.64 2.94
N PHE A 9 -7.57 9.03 3.32
CA PHE A 9 -7.61 7.62 3.72
C PHE A 9 -7.18 6.70 2.58
N ALA A 10 -7.72 6.91 1.38
CA ALA A 10 -7.30 6.16 0.19
C ALA A 10 -5.81 6.36 -0.14
N ALA A 11 -5.28 7.58 0.03
CA ALA A 11 -3.84 7.83 -0.14
C ALA A 11 -3.01 7.04 0.88
N GLY A 12 -3.45 6.98 2.14
CA GLY A 12 -2.81 6.19 3.20
C GLY A 12 -2.77 4.70 2.88
N LEU A 13 -3.91 4.14 2.45
CA LEU A 13 -4.01 2.74 1.99
C LEU A 13 -3.02 2.43 0.87
N LEU A 14 -2.98 3.27 -0.18
CA LEU A 14 -2.12 3.07 -1.34
C LEU A 14 -0.63 3.18 -0.97
N ILE A 15 -0.26 4.20 -0.20
CA ILE A 15 1.14 4.35 0.24
C ILE A 15 1.55 3.18 1.14
N ALA A 16 0.71 2.73 2.06
CA ALA A 16 0.99 1.54 2.87
C ALA A 16 1.17 0.29 2.01
N ASN A 17 0.36 0.11 0.97
CA ASN A 17 0.46 -1.01 0.04
C ASN A 17 1.77 -1.00 -0.76
N SER A 18 2.33 0.17 -1.06
CA SER A 18 3.60 0.25 -1.80
C SER A 18 4.78 -0.36 -1.05
N ALA A 19 4.80 -0.26 0.29
CA ALA A 19 5.96 -0.62 1.11
C ALA A 19 6.33 -2.12 1.05
N PRO A 20 5.42 -3.07 1.31
CA PRO A 20 5.79 -4.49 1.29
C PRO A 20 6.10 -4.97 -0.13
N HIS A 21 5.45 -4.44 -1.17
CA HIS A 21 5.80 -4.77 -2.57
C HIS A 21 7.18 -4.24 -2.97
N LEU A 22 7.56 -3.04 -2.52
CA LEU A 22 8.90 -2.52 -2.74
C LEU A 22 9.96 -3.36 -2.01
N ALA A 23 9.69 -3.75 -0.76
CA ALA A 23 10.56 -4.64 0.00
C ALA A 23 10.71 -6.02 -0.67
N THR A 24 9.63 -6.59 -1.20
CA THR A 24 9.68 -7.84 -1.99
C THR A 24 10.53 -7.65 -3.25
N ALA A 25 10.32 -6.57 -3.99
CA ALA A 25 11.07 -6.29 -5.21
C ALA A 25 12.58 -6.14 -4.91
N ALA A 26 12.92 -5.38 -3.88
CA ALA A 26 14.30 -5.17 -3.44
C ALA A 26 14.98 -6.45 -2.93
N SER A 27 14.21 -7.36 -2.32
CA SER A 27 14.72 -8.65 -1.83
C SER A 27 14.71 -9.77 -2.88
N GLY A 28 14.29 -9.49 -4.12
CA GLY A 28 14.25 -10.50 -5.18
C GLY A 28 13.19 -11.59 -4.97
N ARG A 29 12.19 -11.35 -4.12
CA ARG A 29 11.18 -12.35 -3.74
C ARG A 29 9.92 -12.26 -4.61
N ARG A 30 8.98 -13.17 -4.31
CA ARG A 30 7.62 -13.15 -4.84
C ARG A 30 6.65 -12.62 -3.79
N HIS A 31 5.59 -11.98 -4.26
CA HIS A 31 4.49 -11.48 -3.43
C HIS A 31 3.32 -11.25 -4.36
N LEU A 32 2.14 -11.74 -3.98
CA LEU A 32 0.91 -11.62 -4.74
C LEU A 32 0.64 -10.18 -5.19
N THR A 33 0.50 -9.97 -6.50
CA THR A 33 -0.03 -8.72 -7.06
C THR A 33 -1.20 -9.01 -7.99
N PRO A 34 -2.07 -8.02 -8.29
CA PRO A 34 -3.10 -8.19 -9.32
C PRO A 34 -2.55 -8.38 -10.74
N LEU A 35 -1.27 -8.04 -10.99
CA LEU A 35 -0.67 -8.06 -12.33
C LEU A 35 -0.32 -9.49 -12.80
N ALA A 36 0.14 -10.33 -11.87
CA ALA A 36 0.58 -11.70 -12.19
C ALA A 36 0.19 -12.73 -11.09
N GLY A 37 -0.72 -12.37 -10.19
CA GLY A 37 -1.15 -13.26 -9.10
C GLY A 37 0.01 -13.63 -8.18
N ARG A 38 0.02 -14.88 -7.71
CA ARG A 38 1.05 -15.42 -6.79
C ARG A 38 2.44 -15.54 -7.43
N ASP A 39 2.52 -15.65 -8.75
CA ASP A 39 3.79 -15.75 -9.50
C ASP A 39 4.43 -14.39 -9.78
N SER A 40 3.90 -13.32 -9.19
CA SER A 40 4.46 -11.97 -9.28
C SER A 40 5.87 -11.93 -8.69
N GLY A 41 6.87 -11.89 -9.57
CA GLY A 41 8.28 -11.72 -9.23
C GLY A 41 8.67 -10.27 -8.91
N PRO A 42 9.99 -9.98 -8.83
CA PRO A 42 10.50 -8.69 -8.37
C PRO A 42 10.04 -7.51 -9.22
N VAL A 43 10.02 -7.66 -10.55
CA VAL A 43 9.62 -6.60 -11.48
C VAL A 43 8.14 -6.25 -11.32
N ALA A 44 7.25 -7.26 -11.29
CA ALA A 44 5.82 -7.05 -11.10
C ALA A 44 5.53 -6.34 -9.77
N ASN A 45 6.23 -6.74 -8.70
CA ASN A 45 6.14 -6.11 -7.39
C ASN A 45 6.64 -4.66 -7.40
N GLY A 46 7.75 -4.37 -8.08
CA GLY A 46 8.27 -3.02 -8.21
C GLY A 46 7.31 -2.10 -8.98
N VAL A 47 6.76 -2.57 -10.10
CA VAL A 47 5.75 -1.83 -10.88
C VAL A 47 4.50 -1.56 -10.03
N TRP A 48 4.00 -2.57 -9.34
CA TRP A 48 2.82 -2.44 -8.49
C TRP A 48 3.04 -1.50 -7.31
N ALA A 49 4.22 -1.56 -6.66
CA ALA A 49 4.63 -0.61 -5.64
C ALA A 49 4.65 0.83 -6.18
N GLY A 50 5.23 1.02 -7.36
CA GLY A 50 5.29 2.32 -8.03
C GLY A 50 3.91 2.90 -8.35
N ILE A 51 2.98 2.08 -8.86
CA ILE A 51 1.59 2.49 -9.16
C ILE A 51 0.90 2.99 -7.87
N ASN A 52 1.01 2.21 -6.79
CA ASN A 52 0.39 2.55 -5.51
C ASN A 52 0.96 3.84 -4.93
N LEU A 53 2.28 3.98 -4.93
CA LEU A 53 2.95 5.19 -4.44
C LEU A 53 2.56 6.42 -5.26
N ALA A 54 2.60 6.32 -6.59
CA ALA A 54 2.25 7.42 -7.49
C ALA A 54 0.79 7.84 -7.31
N ALA A 55 -0.14 6.88 -7.24
CA ALA A 55 -1.55 7.15 -7.01
C ALA A 55 -1.80 7.83 -5.65
N GLY A 56 -1.16 7.34 -4.58
CA GLY A 56 -1.24 7.96 -3.25
C GLY A 56 -0.72 9.41 -3.24
N VAL A 57 0.43 9.66 -3.86
CA VAL A 57 1.03 11.00 -3.98
C VAL A 57 0.13 11.94 -4.80
N LEU A 58 -0.48 11.47 -5.89
CA LEU A 58 -1.40 12.27 -6.71
C LEU A 58 -2.68 12.67 -5.93
N LEU A 59 -3.21 11.76 -5.11
CA LEU A 59 -4.34 12.05 -4.23
C LEU A 59 -4.02 13.12 -3.17
N LEU A 60 -2.77 13.19 -2.72
CA LEU A 60 -2.30 14.24 -1.80
C LEU A 60 -1.97 15.56 -2.52
N ARG A 61 -1.31 15.51 -3.69
CA ARG A 61 -0.88 16.69 -4.46
C ARG A 61 -2.04 17.56 -4.95
N SER A 62 -3.18 16.95 -5.26
CA SER A 62 -4.40 17.68 -5.65
C SER A 62 -4.94 18.63 -4.57
N ARG A 63 -4.30 18.67 -3.37
CA ARG A 63 -4.65 19.52 -2.23
C ARG A 63 -3.78 20.76 -2.03
N HIS A 64 -2.58 20.83 -2.62
CA HIS A 64 -1.67 21.96 -2.38
C HIS A 64 -2.20 23.31 -2.90
N ARG A 65 -3.31 23.32 -3.63
CA ARG A 65 -3.97 24.51 -4.17
C ARG A 65 -5.08 25.08 -3.26
N GLU A 66 -5.52 24.34 -2.24
CA GLU A 66 -6.65 24.74 -1.39
C GLU A 66 -6.20 24.91 0.06
N SER A 67 -5.65 26.09 0.37
CA SER A 67 -5.34 26.63 1.70
C SER A 67 -4.39 25.80 2.59
N PRO A 68 -3.49 26.41 3.38
CA PRO A 68 -2.70 25.69 4.37
C PRO A 68 -3.61 25.31 5.54
N ALA A 69 -4.46 24.31 5.33
CA ALA A 69 -5.27 23.74 6.39
C ALA A 69 -4.34 23.08 7.41
N ARG A 70 -4.35 23.68 8.60
CA ARG A 70 -3.94 23.15 9.91
C ARG A 70 -4.06 21.62 9.97
N TRP A 71 -3.12 20.99 10.66
CA TRP A 71 -2.91 19.55 10.89
C TRP A 71 -4.13 18.75 11.45
N ASP A 72 -5.32 18.92 10.89
CA ASP A 72 -6.56 18.62 11.58
C ASP A 72 -7.43 17.67 10.71
N GLY A 73 -7.46 16.41 11.10
CA GLY A 73 -8.36 15.36 10.59
C GLY A 73 -7.96 14.68 9.29
N ASP A 74 -7.18 15.32 8.41
CA ASP A 74 -6.74 14.70 7.16
C ASP A 74 -5.48 13.86 7.30
N LEU A 75 -4.58 14.27 8.20
CA LEU A 75 -3.46 13.44 8.62
C LEU A 75 -3.98 12.20 9.34
N VAL A 76 -4.91 12.38 10.28
CA VAL A 76 -5.57 11.25 10.97
C VAL A 76 -6.25 10.31 9.98
N ALA A 77 -6.95 10.85 8.96
CA ALA A 77 -7.56 10.01 7.93
C ALA A 77 -6.53 9.24 7.10
N PHE A 78 -5.40 9.88 6.77
CA PHE A 78 -4.28 9.23 6.07
C PHE A 78 -3.65 8.11 6.92
N GLU A 79 -3.31 8.40 8.18
CA GLU A 79 -2.75 7.44 9.12
C GLU A 79 -3.71 6.26 9.38
N ALA A 80 -5.01 6.53 9.50
CA ALA A 80 -6.03 5.49 9.62
C ALA A 80 -6.07 4.58 8.39
N GLY A 81 -5.94 5.13 7.18
CA GLY A 81 -5.86 4.35 5.95
C GLY A 81 -4.59 3.51 5.91
N TYR A 82 -3.46 4.09 6.30
CA TYR A 82 -2.19 3.39 6.37
C TYR A 82 -2.25 2.21 7.35
N LEU A 83 -2.72 2.47 8.57
CA LEU A 83 -2.85 1.46 9.61
C LEU A 83 -3.86 0.37 9.22
N ALA A 84 -4.98 0.73 8.60
CA ALA A 84 -5.96 -0.24 8.11
C ALA A 84 -5.33 -1.21 7.11
N PHE A 85 -4.54 -0.72 6.16
CA PHE A 85 -3.86 -1.60 5.21
C PHE A 85 -2.80 -2.48 5.90
N ALA A 86 -2.02 -1.91 6.80
CA ALA A 86 -1.00 -2.66 7.54
C ALA A 86 -1.61 -3.80 8.36
N LEU A 87 -2.72 -3.52 9.06
CA LEU A 87 -3.47 -4.53 9.83
C LEU A 87 -4.09 -5.59 8.91
N TRP A 88 -4.65 -5.18 7.78
CA TRP A 88 -5.18 -6.11 6.78
C TRP A 88 -4.09 -7.05 6.25
N MET A 89 -2.91 -6.51 5.90
CA MET A 89 -1.78 -7.29 5.43
C MET A 89 -1.30 -8.28 6.49
N ALA A 90 -1.07 -7.80 7.71
CA ALA A 90 -0.63 -8.65 8.81
C ALA A 90 -1.66 -9.76 9.11
N GLY A 91 -2.95 -9.42 9.16
CA GLY A 91 -4.03 -10.38 9.43
C GLY A 91 -4.24 -11.39 8.32
N SER A 92 -4.24 -10.95 7.06
CA SER A 92 -4.39 -11.84 5.90
C SER A 92 -3.20 -12.76 5.73
N GLU A 93 -1.97 -12.29 5.97
CA GLU A 93 -0.78 -13.14 5.96
C GLU A 93 -0.82 -14.17 7.10
N ALA A 94 -1.20 -13.76 8.32
CA ALA A 94 -1.31 -14.66 9.45
C ALA A 94 -2.37 -15.76 9.24
N ALA A 95 -3.49 -15.43 8.59
CA ALA A 95 -4.58 -16.37 8.36
C ALA A 95 -4.39 -17.27 7.13
N LEU A 96 -3.83 -16.73 6.04
CA LEU A 96 -3.83 -17.38 4.72
C LEU A 96 -2.43 -17.75 4.21
N ARG A 97 -1.36 -17.26 4.85
CA ARG A 97 0.05 -17.48 4.45
C ARG A 97 0.30 -17.24 2.96
N VAL A 98 -0.28 -16.17 2.44
CA VAL A 98 -0.36 -15.92 0.99
C VAL A 98 1.02 -15.71 0.37
N ASN A 99 1.98 -15.20 1.15
CA ASN A 99 3.31 -14.82 0.66
C ASN A 99 4.43 -15.68 1.24
N TRP A 100 4.10 -16.75 1.98
CA TRP A 100 5.08 -17.73 2.44
C TRP A 100 5.28 -18.79 1.35
N GLU A 101 6.50 -18.92 0.83
CA GLU A 101 6.86 -20.13 0.10
C GLU A 101 6.88 -21.27 1.13
N ALA A 102 6.00 -22.27 0.96
CA ALA A 102 6.16 -23.52 1.68
C ALA A 102 7.60 -23.97 1.46
N ALA A 103 8.39 -24.08 2.53
CA ALA A 103 9.75 -24.60 2.45
C ALA A 103 9.66 -25.99 1.81
N GLY A 104 9.94 -26.08 0.51
CA GLY A 104 10.08 -27.36 -0.16
C GLY A 104 11.28 -28.07 0.46
N PRO A 105 11.23 -29.40 0.63
CA PRO A 105 12.39 -30.13 1.12
C PRO A 105 13.56 -29.87 0.17
N GLN A 106 14.72 -29.53 0.76
CA GLN A 106 16.00 -29.41 0.05
C GLN A 106 16.49 -30.77 -0.42
#